data_AF-A0A7W9IGS9-F1
#
_entry.id   AF-A0A7W9IGS9-F1
#
_cell.length_a   1.000
_cell.length_b   1.000
_cell.length_c   1.000
_cell.angle_alpha   90.00
_cell.angle_beta   90.00
_cell.angle_gamma   90.00
#
_symmetry.space_group_name_H-M   'P 1'
#
loop_
_entity.id
_entity.type
_entity.pdbx_description
1 polymer ?
#
loop_
_entity_poly.entity_id
_entity_poly.type
_entity_poly.pdbx_seq_one_letter_code
_entity_poly.pdbx_strand_id
1 'polypeptide(L)'
;MVERSDGVRDGAASSSMEEDGAASSSVVGSEAPHTGGGGGPEKDRNLPPLTRVLVGPPGRWLLPGFALTGLMLLYGASVPGGYFLMQMFGGLLALVLAIVWMSRFVVGLLRADGRAGLRRHWVRWAVPPVISAAVIGLLSVDAPLTARFRLSEASLERVAREVAAGRHPERDEQWIGLFHVSAIHQHEAGASFLVKGAGFLNREGFTWSPAGKPDANRDGYGDGENYYRHIHGPWYRWTEGF
;
A
#
# COMPACT_ATOMS: atom_id res chain seq x y z
N MET A 1 -37.08 -16.06 -31.70
CA MET A 1 -35.76 -16.22 -32.34
C MET A 1 -34.73 -16.09 -31.22
N VAL A 2 -34.63 -17.05 -30.30
CA VAL A 2 -33.91 -18.35 -30.37
C VAL A 2 -32.47 -18.16 -30.84
N GLU A 3 -31.52 -18.11 -29.90
CA GLU A 3 -30.46 -19.14 -29.84
C GLU A 3 -29.80 -19.17 -28.45
N ARG A 4 -29.77 -20.38 -27.88
CA ARG A 4 -29.21 -20.79 -26.61
C ARG A 4 -28.05 -21.71 -26.97
N SER A 5 -26.83 -21.45 -26.51
CA SER A 5 -25.70 -22.36 -26.73
C SER A 5 -25.07 -22.71 -25.38
N ASP A 6 -25.54 -23.83 -24.83
CA ASP A 6 -24.91 -24.55 -23.74
C ASP A 6 -23.67 -25.29 -24.25
N GLY A 7 -22.53 -25.09 -23.60
CA GLY A 7 -21.26 -25.75 -23.91
C GLY A 7 -20.79 -26.61 -22.74
N VAL A 8 -21.31 -27.83 -22.66
CA VAL A 8 -20.89 -28.93 -21.78
C VAL A 8 -19.56 -29.51 -22.28
N ARG A 9 -18.59 -29.71 -21.39
CA ARG A 9 -17.45 -30.63 -21.61
C ARG A 9 -17.15 -31.41 -20.34
N ASP A 10 -17.74 -32.61 -20.30
CA ASP A 10 -17.30 -33.73 -19.46
C ASP A 10 -16.04 -34.37 -20.06
N GLY A 11 -15.12 -34.77 -19.19
CA GLY A 11 -13.91 -35.50 -19.54
C GLY A 11 -13.54 -36.46 -18.42
N ALA A 12 -14.17 -37.64 -18.43
CA ALA A 12 -13.86 -38.80 -17.61
C ALA A 12 -12.98 -39.82 -18.36
N ALA A 13 -12.55 -40.85 -17.62
CA ALA A 13 -11.82 -42.08 -18.02
C ALA A 13 -10.28 -41.97 -17.94
N SER A 14 -9.65 -42.60 -16.93
CA SER A 14 -9.32 -44.04 -16.77
C SER A 14 -7.99 -44.40 -17.42
N SER A 15 -7.03 -44.90 -16.63
CA SER A 15 -6.54 -46.28 -16.78
C SER A 15 -5.50 -46.61 -15.72
N SER A 16 -5.72 -47.78 -15.14
CA SER A 16 -4.88 -48.60 -14.28
C SER A 16 -3.65 -49.17 -15.01
N MET A 17 -2.58 -49.45 -14.26
CA MET A 17 -1.58 -50.54 -14.41
C MET A 17 -0.50 -50.26 -13.35
N GLU A 18 -0.40 -50.98 -12.23
CA GLU A 18 -0.06 -52.39 -12.07
C GLU A 18 1.34 -52.70 -12.64
N GLU A 19 2.36 -52.63 -11.78
CA GLU A 19 3.54 -53.49 -11.93
C GLU A 19 4.17 -53.78 -10.55
N ASP A 20 3.97 -55.02 -10.13
CA ASP A 20 4.69 -55.70 -9.06
C ASP A 20 6.16 -55.89 -9.43
N GLY A 21 7.05 -55.74 -8.46
CA GLY A 21 8.48 -55.95 -8.63
C GLY A 21 9.17 -56.29 -7.31
N ALA A 22 8.89 -57.49 -6.80
CA ALA A 22 9.62 -58.09 -5.69
C ALA A 22 11.01 -58.58 -6.15
N ALA A 23 12.07 -58.20 -5.43
CA ALA A 23 13.32 -58.95 -5.40
C ALA A 23 14.05 -58.73 -4.07
N SER A 24 14.02 -59.78 -3.26
CA SER A 24 14.91 -60.01 -2.12
C SER A 24 16.39 -59.99 -2.52
N SER A 25 17.23 -59.37 -1.70
CA SER A 25 18.61 -59.81 -1.51
C SER A 25 19.08 -59.46 -0.11
N SER A 26 19.20 -60.51 0.69
CA SER A 26 19.89 -60.55 1.96
C SER A 26 21.40 -60.38 1.76
N VAL A 27 22.01 -59.40 2.42
CA VAL A 27 23.44 -59.49 2.76
C VAL A 27 23.60 -59.16 4.24
N VAL A 28 23.86 -60.24 4.97
CA VAL A 28 24.37 -60.29 6.34
C VAL A 28 25.80 -59.75 6.34
N GLY A 29 26.06 -58.73 7.16
CA GLY A 29 27.38 -58.11 7.31
C GLY A 29 27.60 -57.69 8.76
N SER A 30 28.29 -58.57 9.48
CA SER A 30 28.82 -58.52 10.84
C SER A 30 29.22 -57.16 11.42
N GLU A 31 28.93 -57.02 12.72
CA GLU A 31 29.32 -55.97 13.66
C GLU A 31 30.83 -55.66 13.70
N ALA A 32 31.16 -54.39 13.95
CA ALA A 32 32.12 -54.02 14.99
C ALA A 32 31.74 -52.67 15.64
N PRO A 33 31.83 -52.53 16.98
CA PRO A 33 31.38 -51.36 17.71
C PRO A 33 32.50 -50.33 17.85
N HIS A 34 32.32 -49.15 17.29
CA HIS A 34 33.11 -47.97 17.65
C HIS A 34 32.21 -46.91 18.28
N THR A 35 32.21 -46.96 19.61
CA THR A 35 31.95 -45.84 20.52
C THR A 35 32.76 -44.61 20.13
N GLY A 36 32.10 -43.48 19.86
CA GLY A 36 32.84 -42.24 19.65
C GLY A 36 32.00 -41.07 19.16
N GLY A 37 31.33 -40.39 20.10
CA GLY A 37 30.88 -39.02 19.89
C GLY A 37 29.47 -38.89 19.35
N GLY A 38 28.48 -39.27 20.16
CA GLY A 38 27.09 -38.83 20.00
C GLY A 38 26.99 -37.30 20.15
N GLY A 39 27.33 -36.57 19.09
CA GLY A 39 26.91 -35.19 18.88
C GLY A 39 25.44 -35.18 18.49
N GLY A 40 24.59 -35.69 19.39
CA GLY A 40 23.15 -35.76 19.17
C GLY A 40 22.52 -34.37 19.09
N PRO A 41 21.28 -34.27 18.57
CA PRO A 41 20.46 -33.05 18.46
C PRO A 41 20.08 -32.41 19.81
N GLU A 42 20.78 -32.79 20.89
CA GLU A 42 20.55 -32.37 22.26
C GLU A 42 21.22 -31.01 22.56
N LYS A 43 22.27 -30.65 21.81
CA LYS A 43 22.94 -29.33 21.97
C LYS A 43 22.04 -28.16 21.56
N ASP A 44 21.00 -28.41 20.76
CA ASP A 44 20.05 -27.40 20.31
C ASP A 44 18.89 -27.14 21.29
N ARG A 45 18.77 -27.91 22.38
CA ARG A 45 17.68 -27.78 23.36
C ARG A 45 17.89 -26.67 24.41
N ASN A 46 19.11 -26.17 24.56
CA ASN A 46 19.45 -25.19 25.61
C ASN A 46 19.52 -23.73 25.14
N LEU A 47 19.08 -23.41 23.92
CA LEU A 47 18.96 -22.01 23.51
C LEU A 47 17.70 -21.40 24.15
N PRO A 48 17.82 -20.21 24.80
CA PRO A 48 16.69 -19.50 25.37
C PRO A 48 15.55 -19.35 24.35
N PRO A 49 14.27 -19.46 24.77
CA PRO A 49 13.13 -19.41 23.85
C PRO A 49 13.11 -18.14 22.98
N LEU A 50 13.62 -17.03 23.52
CA LEU A 50 13.78 -15.76 22.80
C LEU A 50 14.73 -15.87 21.60
N THR A 51 15.77 -16.70 21.67
CA THR A 51 16.74 -16.87 20.58
C THR A 51 16.18 -17.68 19.41
N ARG A 52 15.27 -18.63 19.65
CA ARG A 52 14.57 -19.38 18.58
C ARG A 52 13.60 -18.49 17.81
N VAL A 53 12.86 -17.62 18.49
CA VAL A 53 11.92 -16.69 17.85
C VAL A 53 12.64 -15.64 17.00
N LEU A 54 13.86 -15.26 17.37
CA LEU A 54 14.69 -14.35 16.56
C LEU A 54 15.27 -14.96 15.27
N VAL A 55 15.44 -16.29 15.21
CA VAL A 55 16.15 -16.96 14.10
C VAL A 55 15.22 -17.61 13.07
N GLY A 56 13.93 -17.77 13.40
CA GLY A 56 12.94 -18.24 12.44
C GLY A 56 12.84 -17.30 11.22
N PRO A 57 12.48 -17.82 10.02
CA PRO A 57 12.23 -17.00 8.84
C PRO A 57 11.25 -15.87 9.16
N PRO A 58 11.33 -14.70 8.48
CA PRO A 58 10.45 -13.56 8.74
C PRO A 58 9.01 -14.06 8.84
N GLY A 59 8.41 -13.83 10.01
CA GLY A 59 7.15 -14.46 10.37
C GLY A 59 6.06 -14.11 9.37
N ARG A 60 5.08 -15.01 9.20
CA ARG A 60 3.90 -14.82 8.33
C ARG A 60 3.15 -13.51 8.59
N TRP A 61 3.37 -12.88 9.75
CA TRP A 61 2.77 -11.62 10.18
C TRP A 61 3.48 -10.35 9.70
N LEU A 62 4.76 -10.45 9.34
CA LEU A 62 5.58 -9.28 9.03
C LEU A 62 5.22 -8.71 7.65
N LEU A 63 5.03 -9.59 6.66
CA LEU A 63 4.59 -9.23 5.31
C LEU A 63 3.21 -8.54 5.28
N PRO A 64 2.13 -9.09 5.87
CA PRO A 64 0.85 -8.40 5.90
C PRO A 64 0.93 -7.10 6.71
N GLY A 65 1.81 -7.02 7.72
CA GLY A 65 2.09 -5.76 8.43
C GLY A 65 2.60 -4.67 7.48
N PHE A 66 3.66 -4.93 6.71
CA PHE A 66 4.16 -3.98 5.71
C PHE A 66 3.12 -3.61 4.64
N ALA A 67 2.37 -4.59 4.15
CA ALA A 67 1.33 -4.36 3.15
C ALA A 67 0.21 -3.47 3.71
N LEU A 68 -0.27 -3.74 4.93
CA LEU A 68 -1.33 -2.98 5.58
C LEU A 68 -0.87 -1.55 5.91
N THR A 69 0.33 -1.40 6.46
CA THR A 69 0.90 -0.08 6.72
C THR A 69 1.12 0.72 5.44
N GLY A 70 1.60 0.07 4.37
CA GLY A 70 1.73 0.68 3.06
C GLY A 70 0.39 1.16 2.50
N LEU A 71 -0.65 0.32 2.57
CA LEU A 71 -2.00 0.67 2.12
C LEU A 71 -2.58 1.83 2.94
N MET A 72 -2.37 1.82 4.25
CA MET A 72 -2.78 2.89 5.17
C MET A 72 -2.12 4.23 4.81
N LEU A 73 -0.82 4.24 4.48
CA LEU A 73 -0.10 5.43 4.02
C LEU A 73 -0.63 5.92 2.66
N LEU A 74 -0.83 5.02 1.70
CA LEU A 74 -1.37 5.36 0.38
C LEU A 74 -2.78 5.94 0.48
N TYR A 75 -3.63 5.37 1.35
CA TYR A 75 -4.96 5.91 1.64
C TYR A 75 -4.86 7.31 2.26
N GLY A 76 -3.97 7.47 3.24
CA GLY A 76 -3.68 8.75 3.89
C GLY A 76 -3.21 9.84 2.92
N ALA A 77 -2.56 9.47 1.82
CA ALA A 77 -2.09 10.37 0.78
C ALA A 77 -3.07 10.53 -0.41
N SER A 78 -4.22 9.86 -0.38
CA SER A 78 -5.20 9.91 -1.48
C SER A 78 -6.06 11.17 -1.51
N VAL A 79 -5.91 12.05 -0.52
CA VAL A 79 -6.65 13.29 -0.33
C VAL A 79 -5.66 14.46 -0.44
N PRO A 80 -6.03 15.63 -1.01
CA PRO A 80 -5.15 16.80 -1.02
C PRO A 80 -4.70 17.12 0.42
N GLY A 81 -3.40 17.38 0.63
CA GLY A 81 -2.77 17.57 1.95
C GLY A 81 -2.61 16.31 2.79
N GLY A 82 -3.43 15.31 2.51
CA GLY A 82 -3.47 14.03 3.20
C GLY A 82 -3.96 14.11 4.64
N TYR A 83 -4.25 12.95 5.20
CA TYR A 83 -4.65 12.83 6.61
C TYR A 83 -3.40 12.79 7.49
N PHE A 84 -3.00 13.96 8.01
CA PHE A 84 -1.75 14.11 8.77
C PHE A 84 -1.58 13.07 9.88
N LEU A 85 -2.59 12.89 10.75
CA LEU A 85 -2.53 11.91 11.84
C LEU A 85 -2.35 10.48 11.29
N MET A 86 -3.07 10.13 10.23
CA MET A 86 -2.96 8.82 9.59
C MET A 86 -1.55 8.59 9.03
N GLN A 87 -0.96 9.61 8.40
CA GLN A 87 0.41 9.54 7.86
C GLN A 87 1.45 9.49 8.98
N MET A 88 1.27 10.24 10.06
CA MET A 88 2.15 10.24 11.23
C MET A 88 2.17 8.85 11.89
N PHE A 89 0.99 8.31 12.24
CA PHE A 89 0.90 6.98 12.86
C PHE A 89 1.31 5.87 11.89
N GLY A 90 0.95 5.98 10.60
CA GLY A 90 1.37 5.04 9.57
C GLY A 90 2.88 5.04 9.36
N GLY A 91 3.51 6.21 9.37
CA GLY A 91 4.95 6.39 9.24
C GLY A 91 5.71 5.85 10.45
N LEU A 92 5.20 6.12 11.66
CA LEU A 92 5.77 5.55 12.89
C LEU A 92 5.68 4.02 12.90
N LEU A 93 4.54 3.46 12.50
CA LEU A 93 4.37 2.02 12.37
C LEU A 93 5.32 1.42 11.32
N ALA A 94 5.48 2.09 10.17
CA ALA A 94 6.41 1.68 9.12
C ALA A 94 7.86 1.69 9.63
N LEU A 95 8.24 2.70 10.42
CA LEU A 95 9.57 2.81 11.02
C LEU A 95 9.84 1.65 12.00
N VAL A 96 8.89 1.33 12.88
CA VAL A 96 9.02 0.20 13.80
C VAL A 96 9.17 -1.11 13.02
N LEU A 97 8.35 -1.34 12.00
CA LEU A 97 8.45 -2.52 11.13
C LEU A 97 9.80 -2.60 10.41
N ALA A 98 10.31 -1.47 9.92
CA ALA A 98 11.61 -1.38 9.27
C ALA A 98 12.75 -1.72 10.24
N ILE A 99 12.73 -1.19 11.47
CA ILE A 99 13.73 -1.50 12.51
C ILE A 99 13.71 -2.99 12.86
N VAL A 100 12.53 -3.57 13.07
CA VAL A 100 12.38 -5.00 13.37
C VAL A 100 12.91 -5.85 12.21
N TRP A 101 12.56 -5.50 10.97
CA TRP A 101 13.03 -6.22 9.78
C TRP A 101 14.55 -6.11 9.62
N MET A 102 15.11 -4.90 9.72
CA MET A 102 16.56 -4.64 9.63
C MET A 102 17.33 -5.41 10.70
N SER A 103 16.87 -5.37 11.94
CA SER A 103 17.52 -6.09 13.05
C SER A 103 17.56 -7.60 12.77
N ARG A 104 16.46 -8.18 12.28
CA ARG A 104 16.42 -9.60 11.90
C ARG A 104 17.30 -9.91 10.69
N PHE A 105 17.35 -9.02 9.70
CA PHE A 105 18.18 -9.19 8.51
C PHE A 105 19.67 -9.20 8.87
N VAL A 106 20.10 -8.25 9.71
CA VAL A 106 21.49 -8.17 10.21
C VAL A 106 21.86 -9.42 11.02
N VAL A 107 21.00 -9.87 11.95
CA VAL A 107 21.24 -11.09 12.71
C VAL A 107 21.34 -12.33 11.81
N GLY A 108 20.49 -12.42 10.78
CA GLY A 108 20.52 -13.50 9.79
C GLY A 108 21.79 -13.50 8.93
N LEU A 109 22.34 -12.33 8.62
CA LEU A 109 23.56 -12.17 7.83
C LEU A 109 24.83 -12.50 8.63
N LEU A 110 24.86 -12.12 9.91
CA LEU A 110 26.01 -12.31 10.80
C LEU A 110 26.18 -13.78 11.25
N ARG A 111 25.11 -14.58 11.28
CA ARG A 111 25.19 -16.01 11.64
C ARG A 111 25.53 -16.88 10.44
N ALA A 112 26.56 -17.72 10.58
CA ALA A 112 27.02 -18.64 9.52
C ALA A 112 25.89 -19.57 9.04
N ASP A 113 25.11 -20.14 9.95
CA ASP A 113 23.96 -21.01 9.65
C ASP A 113 22.77 -20.22 9.05
N GLY A 114 22.69 -18.93 9.36
CA GLY A 114 21.66 -18.02 8.85
C GLY A 114 21.79 -17.75 7.35
N ARG A 115 23.01 -17.77 6.81
CA ARG A 115 23.28 -17.49 5.38
C ARG A 115 22.69 -18.55 4.44
N ALA A 116 22.72 -19.82 4.85
CA ALA A 116 22.11 -20.91 4.07
C ALA A 116 20.57 -20.77 4.03
N GLY A 117 19.97 -20.43 5.18
CA GLY A 117 18.53 -20.15 5.28
C GLY A 117 18.11 -18.89 4.50
N LEU A 118 18.94 -17.85 4.51
CA LEU A 118 18.75 -16.60 3.78
C LEU A 118 18.78 -16.82 2.27
N ARG A 119 19.75 -17.59 1.76
CA ARG A 119 19.81 -17.97 0.33
C ARG A 119 18.57 -18.73 -0.11
N ARG A 120 18.10 -19.69 0.71
CA ARG A 120 16.91 -20.50 0.38
C ARG A 120 15.62 -19.69 0.33
N HIS A 121 15.52 -18.59 1.08
CA HIS A 121 14.32 -17.76 1.20
C HIS A 121 14.55 -16.29 0.80
N TRP A 122 15.52 -16.03 -0.07
CA TRP A 122 15.97 -14.65 -0.39
C TRP A 122 14.81 -13.77 -0.88
N VAL A 123 13.89 -14.34 -1.67
CA VAL A 123 12.69 -13.64 -2.15
C VAL A 123 11.86 -13.08 -0.99
N ARG A 124 11.61 -13.87 0.06
CA ARG A 124 10.83 -13.42 1.23
C ARG A 124 11.51 -12.29 1.99
N TRP A 125 12.84 -12.25 1.98
CA TRP A 125 13.61 -11.17 2.58
C TRP A 125 13.61 -9.91 1.70
N ALA A 126 13.58 -10.07 0.39
CA ALA A 126 13.50 -8.95 -0.56
C ALA A 126 12.10 -8.31 -0.64
N VAL A 127 11.02 -9.02 -0.27
CA VAL A 127 9.65 -8.50 -0.41
C VAL A 127 9.40 -7.22 0.42
N PRO A 128 9.73 -7.13 1.73
CA PRO A 128 9.51 -5.90 2.50
C PRO A 128 10.16 -4.64 1.91
N PRO A 129 11.46 -4.61 1.56
CA PRO A 129 12.06 -3.42 0.96
C PRO A 129 11.46 -3.10 -0.43
N VAL A 130 11.07 -4.11 -1.21
CA VAL A 130 10.37 -3.89 -2.49
C VAL A 130 9.00 -3.23 -2.27
N ILE A 131 8.21 -3.70 -1.30
CA ILE A 131 6.92 -3.08 -0.94
C ILE A 131 7.15 -1.63 -0.47
N SER A 132 8.10 -1.41 0.43
CA SER A 132 8.43 -0.07 0.92
C SER A 132 8.86 0.86 -0.21
N ALA A 133 9.74 0.41 -1.10
CA ALA A 133 10.17 1.18 -2.26
C ALA A 133 9.01 1.50 -3.20
N ALA A 134 8.12 0.54 -3.45
CA ALA A 134 6.92 0.75 -4.26
C ALA A 134 5.99 1.81 -3.63
N VAL A 135 5.72 1.72 -2.32
CA VAL A 135 4.90 2.70 -1.61
C VAL A 135 5.52 4.09 -1.68
N ILE A 136 6.82 4.22 -1.39
CA ILE A 136 7.55 5.51 -1.48
C ILE A 136 7.49 6.07 -2.91
N GLY A 137 7.68 5.22 -3.92
CA GLY A 137 7.58 5.60 -5.32
C GLY A 137 6.19 6.13 -5.69
N LEU A 138 5.13 5.43 -5.26
CA LEU A 138 3.74 5.87 -5.48
C LEU A 138 3.43 7.21 -4.79
N LEU A 139 3.94 7.41 -3.57
CA LEU A 139 3.76 8.65 -2.83
C LEU A 139 4.51 9.82 -3.47
N SER A 140 5.71 9.57 -4.01
CA SER A 140 6.56 10.62 -4.61
C SER A 140 5.96 11.23 -5.88
N VAL A 141 5.06 10.51 -6.56
CA VAL A 141 4.39 10.96 -7.79
C VAL A 141 2.93 11.33 -7.57
N ASP A 142 2.46 11.44 -6.33
CA ASP A 142 1.05 11.69 -5.98
C ASP A 142 0.08 10.71 -6.70
N ALA A 143 0.51 9.45 -6.94
CA ALA A 143 -0.29 8.50 -7.71
C ALA A 143 -1.67 8.21 -7.09
N PRO A 144 -1.80 7.97 -5.76
CA PRO A 144 -3.11 7.72 -5.14
C PRO A 144 -4.07 8.89 -5.31
N LEU A 145 -3.57 10.11 -5.11
CA LEU A 145 -4.36 11.33 -5.26
C LEU A 145 -4.77 11.55 -6.72
N THR A 146 -3.83 11.40 -7.65
CA THR A 146 -4.11 11.54 -9.09
C THR A 146 -5.15 10.51 -9.55
N ALA A 147 -5.03 9.26 -9.11
CA ALA A 147 -6.00 8.22 -9.45
C ALA A 147 -7.40 8.55 -8.90
N ARG A 148 -7.50 8.94 -7.63
CA ARG A 148 -8.77 9.33 -6.99
C ARG A 148 -9.39 10.56 -7.66
N PHE A 149 -8.55 11.52 -8.04
CA PHE A 149 -8.95 12.72 -8.76
C PHE A 149 -9.52 12.38 -10.13
N ARG A 150 -8.81 11.61 -10.96
CA ARG A 150 -9.26 11.20 -12.29
C ARG A 150 -10.60 10.46 -12.27
N LEU A 151 -10.80 9.60 -11.26
CA LEU A 151 -12.07 8.90 -11.05
C LEU A 151 -13.23 9.84 -10.69
N SER A 152 -12.93 10.99 -10.07
CA SER A 152 -13.93 11.97 -9.61
C SER A 152 -14.05 13.20 -10.53
N GLU A 153 -13.16 13.33 -11.51
CA GLU A 153 -12.99 14.52 -12.35
C GLU A 153 -14.31 14.94 -13.02
N ALA A 154 -15.01 14.00 -13.65
CA ALA A 154 -16.26 14.28 -14.34
C ALA A 154 -17.38 14.76 -13.39
N SER A 155 -17.44 14.21 -12.17
CA SER A 155 -18.42 14.62 -11.17
C SER A 155 -18.10 16.01 -10.60
N LEU A 156 -16.82 16.24 -10.28
CA LEU A 156 -16.34 17.54 -9.81
C LEU A 156 -16.56 18.63 -10.86
N GLU A 157 -16.29 18.34 -12.14
CA GLU A 157 -16.44 19.30 -13.22
C GLU A 157 -17.91 19.67 -13.46
N ARG A 158 -18.82 18.69 -13.36
CA ARG A 158 -20.26 18.96 -13.47
C ARG A 158 -20.70 19.97 -12.42
N VAL A 159 -20.36 19.72 -11.16
CA VAL A 159 -20.70 20.63 -10.06
C VAL A 159 -20.01 21.98 -10.25
N ALA A 160 -18.75 22.01 -10.68
CA ALA A 160 -18.03 23.26 -10.93
C ALA A 160 -18.75 24.14 -11.96
N ARG A 161 -19.27 23.55 -13.04
CA ARG A 161 -20.05 24.27 -14.06
C ARG A 161 -21.41 24.74 -13.55
N GLU A 162 -22.05 24.00 -12.64
CA GLU A 162 -23.31 24.41 -12.02
C GLU A 162 -23.12 25.59 -11.07
N VAL A 163 -22.07 25.55 -10.25
CA VAL A 163 -21.66 26.64 -9.36
C VAL A 163 -21.30 27.88 -10.18
N ALA A 164 -20.45 27.74 -11.20
CA ALA A 164 -20.06 28.86 -12.07
C ALA A 164 -21.24 29.52 -12.79
N ALA A 165 -22.33 28.77 -13.02
CA ALA A 165 -23.56 29.29 -13.60
C ALA A 165 -24.58 29.80 -12.57
N GLY A 166 -24.22 29.86 -11.28
CA GLY A 166 -25.10 30.31 -10.20
C GLY A 166 -26.28 29.38 -9.91
N ARG A 167 -26.19 28.10 -10.29
CA ARG A 167 -27.26 27.09 -10.14
C ARG A 167 -27.07 26.16 -8.95
N HIS A 168 -25.98 26.29 -8.21
CA HIS A 168 -25.67 25.47 -7.05
C HIS A 168 -25.54 26.35 -5.81
N PRO A 169 -26.14 25.99 -4.67
CA PRO A 169 -25.94 26.73 -3.42
C PRO A 169 -24.46 26.76 -3.03
N GLU A 170 -23.98 27.90 -2.55
CA GLU A 170 -22.68 27.97 -1.89
C GLU A 170 -22.80 27.31 -0.50
N ARG A 171 -21.84 26.44 -0.16
CA ARG A 171 -21.70 25.75 1.15
C ARG A 171 -22.63 24.56 1.45
N ASP A 172 -22.72 23.61 0.53
CA ASP A 172 -23.26 22.28 0.86
C ASP A 172 -22.13 21.31 1.20
N GLU A 173 -22.13 20.78 2.44
CA GLU A 173 -21.32 19.61 2.78
C GLU A 173 -21.89 18.40 2.03
N GLN A 174 -21.15 17.88 1.07
CA GLN A 174 -21.63 16.78 0.22
C GLN A 174 -20.50 15.94 -0.35
N TRP A 175 -20.85 14.73 -0.75
CA TRP A 175 -19.94 13.86 -1.51
C TRP A 175 -19.99 14.19 -2.99
N ILE A 176 -18.84 14.52 -3.56
CA ILE A 176 -18.68 14.72 -5.01
C ILE A 176 -17.66 13.70 -5.52
N GLY A 177 -18.16 12.66 -6.19
CA GLY A 177 -17.33 11.51 -6.57
C GLY A 177 -16.76 10.80 -5.34
N LEU A 178 -15.43 10.72 -5.25
CA LEU A 178 -14.72 10.10 -4.12
C LEU A 178 -14.28 11.12 -3.05
N PHE A 179 -14.66 12.39 -3.16
CA PHE A 179 -14.25 13.42 -2.20
C PHE A 179 -15.44 13.88 -1.36
N HIS A 180 -15.21 14.00 -0.05
CA HIS A 180 -16.15 14.64 0.84
C HIS A 180 -15.82 16.14 0.88
N VAL A 181 -16.65 16.94 0.25
CA VAL A 181 -16.45 18.38 0.13
C VAL A 181 -17.18 19.05 1.28
N SER A 182 -16.48 19.86 2.08
CA SER A 182 -17.05 20.59 3.21
C SER A 182 -17.57 21.97 2.84
N ALA A 183 -17.00 22.59 1.80
CA ALA A 183 -17.44 23.88 1.32
C ALA A 183 -17.16 24.02 -0.18
N ILE A 184 -18.04 24.78 -0.84
CA ILE A 184 -17.93 25.13 -2.25
C ILE A 184 -18.01 26.64 -2.33
N HIS A 185 -17.08 27.24 -3.06
CA HIS A 185 -16.95 28.68 -3.22
C HIS A 185 -16.95 29.03 -4.70
N GLN A 186 -17.83 29.96 -5.09
CA GLN A 186 -17.80 30.54 -6.42
C GLN A 186 -16.78 31.69 -6.47
N HIS A 187 -16.08 31.84 -7.58
CA HIS A 187 -15.22 32.99 -7.86
C HIS A 187 -15.31 33.38 -9.33
N GLU A 188 -14.78 34.56 -9.71
CA GLU A 188 -14.90 35.11 -11.07
C GLU A 188 -14.38 34.13 -12.14
N ALA A 189 -13.31 33.39 -11.81
CA ALA A 189 -12.66 32.45 -12.71
C ALA A 189 -13.24 31.03 -12.68
N GLY A 190 -14.15 30.68 -11.75
CA GLY A 190 -14.71 29.32 -11.64
C GLY A 190 -15.21 28.93 -10.25
N ALA A 191 -14.82 27.74 -9.78
CA ALA A 191 -15.28 27.18 -8.51
C ALA A 191 -14.15 26.50 -7.74
N SER A 192 -14.15 26.68 -6.42
CA SER A 192 -13.22 26.05 -5.49
C SER A 192 -13.94 25.13 -4.51
N PHE A 193 -13.36 23.95 -4.28
CA PHE A 193 -13.90 22.86 -3.48
C PHE A 193 -12.96 22.58 -2.30
N LEU A 194 -13.45 22.80 -1.08
CA LEU A 194 -12.71 22.47 0.11
C LEU A 194 -12.96 21.01 0.51
N VAL A 195 -11.91 20.20 0.63
CA VAL A 195 -12.06 18.78 0.97
C VAL A 195 -11.99 18.60 2.48
N LYS A 196 -12.97 17.90 3.05
CA LYS A 196 -13.08 17.68 4.50
C LYS A 196 -11.93 16.81 5.00
N GLY A 197 -11.21 17.31 6.00
CA GLY A 197 -10.08 16.61 6.63
C GLY A 197 -8.81 16.55 5.77
N ALA A 198 -8.76 17.35 4.70
CA ALA A 198 -7.57 17.57 3.91
C ALA A 198 -6.62 18.55 4.61
N GLY A 199 -5.33 18.19 4.73
CA GLY A 199 -4.30 19.02 5.37
C GLY A 199 -4.18 18.80 6.88
N PHE A 200 -3.16 19.42 7.49
CA PHE A 200 -2.96 19.40 8.95
C PHE A 200 -3.43 20.70 9.60
N LEU A 201 -2.82 21.80 9.18
CA LEU A 201 -3.17 23.16 9.57
C LEU A 201 -3.86 23.82 8.37
N ASN A 202 -3.24 23.76 7.20
CA ASN A 202 -3.79 24.40 6.02
C ASN A 202 -5.08 23.75 5.53
N ARG A 203 -5.96 24.56 4.96
CA ARG A 203 -7.15 24.10 4.24
C ARG A 203 -6.74 23.75 2.82
N GLU A 204 -7.09 22.54 2.40
CA GLU A 204 -6.70 22.04 1.08
C GLU A 204 -7.91 21.57 0.26
N GLY A 205 -7.80 21.79 -1.05
CA GLY A 205 -8.90 21.58 -1.96
C GLY A 205 -8.50 21.55 -3.43
N PHE A 206 -9.53 21.63 -4.27
CA PHE A 206 -9.40 21.70 -5.72
C PHE A 206 -10.06 22.96 -6.23
N THR A 207 -9.46 23.57 -7.25
CA THR A 207 -10.03 24.72 -7.95
C THR A 207 -10.15 24.41 -9.42
N TRP A 208 -11.36 24.60 -9.95
CA TRP A 208 -11.64 24.56 -11.37
C TRP A 208 -11.68 25.98 -11.90
N SER A 209 -10.78 26.29 -12.84
CA SER A 209 -10.66 27.60 -13.46
C SER A 209 -10.32 27.47 -14.94
N PRO A 210 -11.31 27.53 -15.85
CA PRO A 210 -11.07 27.51 -17.30
C PRO A 210 -10.37 28.76 -17.81
N ALA A 211 -10.43 29.88 -17.06
CA ALA A 211 -9.80 31.14 -17.44
C ALA A 211 -8.28 31.19 -17.16
N GLY A 212 -7.71 30.15 -16.53
CA GLY A 212 -6.29 30.08 -16.18
C GLY A 212 -6.06 30.02 -14.67
N LYS A 213 -4.82 30.26 -14.23
CA LYS A 213 -4.48 30.23 -12.80
C LYS A 213 -5.22 31.37 -12.07
N PRO A 214 -6.01 31.08 -11.02
CA PRO A 214 -6.65 32.12 -10.20
C PRO A 214 -5.62 33.07 -9.59
N ASP A 215 -6.02 34.34 -9.40
CA ASP A 215 -5.16 35.32 -8.73
C ASP A 215 -5.27 35.11 -7.22
N ALA A 216 -4.19 34.62 -6.60
CA ALA A 216 -4.14 34.27 -5.19
C ALA A 216 -4.50 35.43 -4.24
N ASN A 217 -4.28 36.68 -4.67
CA ASN A 217 -4.53 37.86 -3.84
C ASN A 217 -5.95 38.42 -4.02
N ARG A 218 -6.63 38.07 -5.12
CA ARG A 218 -7.95 38.61 -5.48
C ARG A 218 -9.07 37.59 -5.29
N ASP A 219 -8.78 36.34 -5.61
CA ASP A 219 -9.73 35.21 -5.54
C ASP A 219 -9.54 34.38 -4.25
N GLY A 220 -8.61 34.80 -3.40
CA GLY A 220 -8.24 34.14 -2.16
C GLY A 220 -9.37 34.15 -1.14
N TYR A 221 -9.75 32.97 -0.67
CA TYR A 221 -10.58 32.81 0.53
C TYR A 221 -9.66 32.96 1.75
N GLY A 222 -10.02 33.85 2.68
CA GLY A 222 -9.25 34.12 3.91
C GLY A 222 -8.12 35.15 3.72
N ASP A 223 -7.59 35.66 4.84
CA ASP A 223 -6.49 36.64 4.88
C ASP A 223 -5.10 35.98 4.61
N GLY A 224 -5.08 34.71 4.19
CA GLY A 224 -3.90 33.87 4.06
C GLY A 224 -3.31 33.81 2.65
N GLU A 225 -2.04 33.40 2.57
CA GLU A 225 -1.37 33.15 1.29
C GLU A 225 -1.95 31.90 0.61
N ASN A 226 -2.51 32.09 -0.60
CA ASN A 226 -3.11 31.02 -1.38
C ASN A 226 -2.12 30.46 -2.40
N TYR A 227 -1.90 29.15 -2.34
CA TYR A 227 -1.00 28.43 -3.25
C TYR A 227 -1.79 27.57 -4.23
N TYR A 228 -1.57 27.79 -5.53
CA TYR A 228 -2.18 27.00 -6.61
C TYR A 228 -1.13 26.19 -7.35
N ARG A 229 -1.30 24.87 -7.34
CA ARG A 229 -0.46 23.94 -8.12
C ARG A 229 -1.30 23.32 -9.23
N HIS A 230 -0.89 23.51 -10.48
CA HIS A 230 -1.59 22.92 -11.62
C HIS A 230 -1.57 21.39 -11.55
N ILE A 231 -2.71 20.75 -11.83
CA ILE A 231 -2.85 19.29 -11.89
C ILE A 231 -2.94 18.87 -13.36
N HIS A 232 -4.00 19.29 -14.05
CA HIS A 232 -4.15 19.16 -15.50
C HIS A 232 -5.36 20.00 -15.97
N GLY A 233 -5.38 20.38 -17.26
CA GLY A 233 -6.52 21.10 -17.84
C GLY A 233 -6.88 22.35 -17.01
N PRO A 234 -8.16 22.57 -16.68
CA PRO A 234 -8.61 23.69 -15.86
C PRO A 234 -8.47 23.45 -14.34
N TRP A 235 -7.82 22.36 -13.90
CA TRP A 235 -7.77 21.96 -12.49
C TRP A 235 -6.46 22.32 -11.81
N TYR A 236 -6.60 22.91 -10.63
CA TYR A 236 -5.52 23.28 -9.72
C TYR A 236 -5.78 22.66 -8.35
N ARG A 237 -4.71 22.25 -7.66
CA ARG A 237 -4.74 22.02 -6.22
C ARG A 237 -4.60 23.37 -5.54
N TRP A 238 -5.44 23.62 -4.56
CA TRP A 238 -5.44 24.86 -3.77
C TRP A 238 -5.09 24.55 -2.32
N THR A 239 -4.25 25.39 -1.74
CA THR A 239 -3.86 25.35 -0.33
C THR A 239 -3.94 26.76 0.23
N GLU A 240 -4.70 26.93 1.31
CA GLU A 240 -4.83 28.16 2.08
C GLU A 240 -3.90 28.04 3.30
N GLY A 241 -2.84 28.87 3.33
CA GLY A 241 -1.98 29.01 4.50
C GLY A 241 -2.67 29.80 5.61
N PHE A 242 -2.40 29.44 6.86
CA PHE A 242 -2.76 30.25 8.03
C PHE A 242 -1.74 31.36 8.31
#